data_AF-A0A2X3HZQ1-F1
#
_entry.id   AF-A0A2X3HZQ1-F1
#
_cell.length_a   1.000
_cell.length_b   1.000
_cell.length_c   1.000
_cell.angle_alpha   90.00
_cell.angle_beta   90.00
_cell.angle_gamma   90.00
#
_symmetry.space_group_name_H-M   'P 1'
#
loop_
_entity.id
_entity.type
_entity.pdbx_description
1 polymer ?
#
loop_
_entity_poly.entity_id
_entity_poly.type
_entity_poly.pdbx_seq_one_letter_code
_entity_poly.pdbx_strand_id
1 'polypeptide(L)'
;MATKVIKDDVIRVRVTKEQKEKLKKIAKEKNTTISEILNVATKNVIKNYEEQEKNYKKMCERSVATEKKIQEIKLKMEQKRLENKKVF
;
A
#
# COMPACT_ATOMS: atom_id res chain seq x y z
N MET A 1 -11.96 -25.47 23.92
CA MET A 1 -10.90 -25.93 22.99
C MET A 1 -9.91 -24.78 22.80
N ALA A 2 -8.66 -24.94 23.25
CA ALA A 2 -7.63 -23.92 23.08
C ALA A 2 -6.98 -24.12 21.70
N THR A 3 -7.22 -23.19 20.77
CA THR A 3 -6.51 -23.16 19.48
C THR A 3 -5.04 -22.84 19.77
N LYS A 4 -4.21 -23.88 19.67
CA LYS A 4 -2.76 -23.78 19.87
C LYS A 4 -2.23 -22.90 18.73
N VAL A 5 -1.94 -21.63 19.02
CA VAL A 5 -1.31 -20.72 18.06
C VAL A 5 0.11 -21.23 17.83
N ILE A 6 0.29 -21.97 16.73
CA ILE A 6 1.60 -22.46 16.31
C ILE A 6 2.39 -21.22 15.89
N LYS A 7 3.45 -20.91 16.65
CA LYS A 7 4.41 -19.87 16.28
C LYS A 7 5.53 -20.58 15.54
N ASP A 8 5.48 -20.53 14.21
CA ASP A 8 6.34 -21.33 13.33
C ASP A 8 7.80 -20.89 13.33
N ASP A 9 8.09 -19.63 13.68
CA ASP A 9 9.45 -19.10 13.60
C ASP A 9 9.74 -17.95 14.58
N VAL A 10 11.03 -17.70 14.86
CA VAL A 10 11.48 -16.69 15.85
C VAL A 10 12.46 -15.69 15.24
N ILE A 11 12.05 -14.42 15.18
CA ILE A 11 12.92 -13.32 14.76
C ILE A 11 13.61 -12.71 15.99
N ARG A 12 14.95 -12.71 16.02
CA ARG A 12 15.74 -11.99 17.03
C ARG A 12 16.14 -10.62 16.50
N VAL A 13 15.74 -9.55 17.20
CA VAL A 13 16.03 -8.17 16.82
C VAL A 13 16.94 -7.51 17.84
N ARG A 14 17.98 -6.81 17.37
CA ARG A 14 18.83 -5.97 18.22
C ARG A 14 18.18 -4.60 18.38
N VAL A 15 18.00 -4.17 19.62
CA VAL A 15 17.40 -2.88 19.98
C VAL A 15 18.26 -2.17 21.00
N THR A 16 18.11 -0.84 21.10
CA THR A 16 18.78 -0.08 22.16
C THR A 16 18.14 -0.37 23.53
N LYS A 17 18.88 -0.08 24.61
CA LYS A 17 18.36 -0.27 25.98
C LYS A 17 17.09 0.55 26.23
N GLU A 18 17.07 1.80 25.77
CA GLU A 18 15.92 2.70 25.88
C GLU A 18 14.68 2.17 25.16
N GLN A 19 14.84 1.67 23.93
CA GLN A 19 13.74 1.09 23.17
C GLN A 19 13.14 -0.12 23.89
N LYS A 20 14.00 -0.98 24.47
CA LYS A 20 13.56 -2.14 25.24
C LYS A 20 12.76 -1.74 26.48
N GLU A 21 13.15 -0.68 27.17
CA GLU A 21 12.42 -0.17 28.33
C GLU A 21 11.07 0.43 27.94
N LYS A 22 11.03 1.25 26.89
CA LYS A 22 9.78 1.83 26.37
C LYS A 22 8.79 0.73 25.96
N LEU A 23 9.26 -0.30 25.25
CA LEU A 23 8.43 -1.46 24.87
C LEU A 23 7.89 -2.20 26.10
N LYS A 24 8.71 -2.39 27.14
CA LYS A 24 8.26 -3.00 28.40
C LYS A 24 7.19 -2.18 29.11
N LYS A 25 7.31 -0.84 29.15
CA LYS A 25 6.31 0.05 29.75
C LYS A 25 4.98 -0.06 29.00
N ILE A 26 5.00 0.06 27.67
CA ILE A 26 3.80 -0.05 26.82
C ILE A 26 3.13 -1.42 26.97
N ALA A 27 3.92 -2.51 27.02
CA ALA A 27 3.39 -3.86 27.22
C ALA A 27 2.64 -4.00 28.55
N LYS A 28 3.19 -3.43 29.64
CA LYS A 28 2.54 -3.41 30.95
C LYS A 28 1.25 -2.57 30.94
N GLU A 29 1.31 -1.36 30.41
CA GLU A 29 0.14 -0.46 30.33
C GLU A 29 -1.00 -1.08 29.54
N LYS A 30 -0.69 -1.77 28.44
CA LYS A 30 -1.69 -2.41 27.57
C LYS A 30 -2.06 -3.83 28.00
N ASN A 31 -1.52 -4.35 29.10
CA ASN A 31 -1.69 -5.75 29.53
C ASN A 31 -1.48 -6.78 28.40
N THR A 32 -0.48 -6.52 27.54
CA THR A 32 -0.19 -7.34 26.35
C THR A 32 1.29 -7.73 26.34
N THR A 33 1.65 -8.66 25.46
CA THR A 33 3.05 -9.05 25.29
C THR A 33 3.78 -8.16 24.29
N ILE A 34 5.09 -7.99 24.48
CA ILE A 34 5.95 -7.29 23.51
C ILE A 34 5.86 -7.95 22.12
N SER A 35 5.72 -9.28 22.10
CA SER A 35 5.58 -10.05 20.85
C SER A 35 4.29 -9.71 20.10
N GLU A 36 3.17 -9.53 20.79
CA GLU A 36 1.90 -9.14 20.15
C GLU A 36 1.97 -7.72 19.61
N ILE A 37 2.54 -6.79 20.39
CA ILE A 37 2.75 -5.40 19.96
C ILE A 37 3.60 -5.35 18.68
N LEU A 38 4.71 -6.08 18.66
CA LEU A 38 5.57 -6.15 17.48
C LEU A 38 4.85 -6.81 16.30
N ASN A 39 4.12 -7.91 16.52
CA ASN A 39 3.41 -8.58 15.44
C ASN A 39 2.35 -7.67 14.80
N VAL A 40 1.59 -6.92 15.60
CA VAL A 40 0.61 -5.94 15.08
C VAL A 40 1.31 -4.83 14.31
N ALA A 41 2.40 -4.28 14.87
CA ALA A 41 3.18 -3.24 14.19
C ALA A 41 3.74 -3.74 12.85
N THR A 42 4.35 -4.93 12.83
CA THR A 42 4.89 -5.56 11.62
C THR A 42 3.80 -5.79 10.58
N LYS A 43 2.63 -6.32 10.96
CA LYS A 43 1.50 -6.51 10.04
C LYS A 43 1.03 -5.20 9.42
N ASN A 44 0.93 -4.14 10.21
CA ASN A 44 0.51 -2.83 9.70
C ASN A 44 1.53 -2.26 8.70
N VAL A 45 2.82 -2.40 8.99
CA VAL A 45 3.88 -1.95 8.08
C VAL A 45 3.82 -2.72 6.76
N ILE A 46 3.72 -4.05 6.81
CA ILE A 46 3.59 -4.89 5.60
C ILE A 46 2.37 -4.48 4.78
N LYS A 47 1.20 -4.34 5.42
CA LYS A 47 -0.04 -3.94 4.75
C LYS A 47 0.10 -2.59 4.06
N ASN A 48 0.72 -1.61 4.72
CA ASN A 48 0.93 -0.29 4.16
C ASN A 48 1.81 -0.32 2.90
N TYR A 49 2.89 -1.11 2.92
CA TYR A 49 3.75 -1.28 1.73
C TYR A 49 2.98 -1.92 0.57
N GLU A 50 2.24 -3.01 0.84
CA GLU A 50 1.43 -3.66 -0.20
C GLU A 50 0.33 -2.73 -0.75
N GLU A 51 -0.31 -1.93 0.10
CA GLU A 51 -1.33 -0.97 -0.31
C GLU A 51 -0.74 0.13 -1.17
N GLN A 52 0.44 0.66 -0.82
CA GLN A 52 1.14 1.65 -1.63
C GLN A 52 1.49 1.10 -3.01
N GLU A 53 2.00 -0.12 -3.09
CA GLU A 53 2.34 -0.76 -4.36
C GLU A 53 1.10 -1.00 -5.23
N LYS A 54 0.02 -1.53 -4.63
CA LYS A 54 -1.27 -1.73 -5.31
C LYS A 54 -1.85 -0.40 -5.80
N ASN A 55 -1.77 0.64 -4.99
CA ASN A 55 -2.28 1.96 -5.35
C ASN A 55 -1.46 2.57 -6.48
N TYR A 56 -0.13 2.49 -6.40
CA TYR A 56 0.77 2.96 -7.46
C TYR A 56 0.45 2.30 -8.80
N LYS A 57 0.31 0.96 -8.81
CA LYS A 57 -0.06 0.21 -10.02
C LYS A 57 -1.39 0.67 -10.63
N LYS A 58 -2.42 0.85 -9.79
CA LYS A 58 -3.72 1.39 -10.23
C LYS A 58 -3.60 2.80 -10.79
N MET A 59 -2.76 3.66 -10.20
CA MET A 59 -2.53 5.02 -10.71
C MET A 59 -1.86 4.99 -12.09
N CYS A 60 -0.84 4.14 -12.29
CA CYS A 60 -0.21 3.96 -13.60
C CYS A 60 -1.21 3.47 -14.66
N GLU A 61 -2.00 2.44 -14.35
CA GLU A 61 -3.02 1.91 -15.27
C GLU A 61 -4.05 2.98 -15.64
N ARG A 62 -4.52 3.76 -14.67
CA ARG A 62 -5.44 4.89 -14.90
C ARG A 62 -4.82 5.98 -15.77
N SER A 63 -3.54 6.30 -15.55
CA SER A 63 -2.81 7.29 -16.35
C SER A 63 -2.77 6.87 -17.82
N VAL A 64 -2.33 5.64 -18.09
CA VAL A 64 -2.26 5.09 -19.45
C VAL A 64 -3.63 5.07 -20.12
N ALA A 65 -4.68 4.64 -19.41
CA ALA A 65 -6.03 4.63 -19.95
C ALA A 65 -6.55 6.05 -20.26
N THR A 66 -6.23 7.03 -19.42
CA THR A 66 -6.63 8.43 -19.62
C THR A 66 -5.90 9.03 -20.82
N GLU A 67 -4.61 8.77 -20.95
CA GLU A 67 -3.80 9.27 -22.06
C GLU A 67 -4.26 8.71 -23.41
N LYS A 68 -4.58 7.41 -23.47
CA LYS A 68 -5.21 6.79 -24.66
C LYS A 68 -6.52 7.47 -25.03
N LYS A 69 -7.41 7.71 -24.06
CA LYS A 69 -8.69 8.42 -24.30
C LYS A 69 -8.47 9.84 -24.83
N ILE A 70 -7.49 10.57 -24.30
CA ILE A 70 -7.15 11.92 -24.76
C ILE A 70 -6.66 11.88 -26.21
N GLN A 71 -5.80 10.91 -26.57
CA GLN A 71 -5.32 10.73 -27.93
C GLN A 71 -6.47 10.40 -28.90
N GLU A 72 -7.40 9.52 -28.52
CA GLU A 72 -8.59 9.21 -29.32
C GLU A 72 -9.49 10.44 -29.53
N ILE A 73 -9.71 11.25 -28.50
CA ILE A 73 -10.50 12.48 -28.62
C ILE A 73 -9.80 13.46 -29.57
N LYS A 74 -8.48 13.60 -29.46
CA LYS A 74 -7.69 14.48 -30.34
C LYS A 74 -7.82 14.06 -31.81
N LEU A 75 -7.69 12.76 -32.11
CA LEU A 75 -7.87 12.22 -33.46
C LEU A 75 -9.29 12.49 -34.00
N LYS A 76 -10.33 12.26 -33.19
CA LYS A 76 -11.72 12.54 -33.59
C LYS A 76 -11.96 14.03 -33.87
N MET A 77 -11.33 14.92 -33.11
CA MET A 77 -11.42 16.36 -33.32
C MET A 77 -10.72 16.80 -34.61
N GLU A 78 -9.56 16.21 -34.93
CA GLU A 78 -8.84 16.47 -36.17
C GLU A 78 -9.61 15.96 -37.39
N GLN A 79 -10.22 14.78 -37.31
CA GLN A 79 -11.10 14.23 -38.35
C GLN A 79 -12.29 15.16 -38.63
N LYS A 80 -13.00 15.60 -37.59
CA LYS A 80 -14.11 16.56 -37.73
C LYS A 80 -13.68 17.89 -38.36
N ARG A 81 -12.49 18.38 -38.02
CA ARG A 81 -11.94 19.61 -38.64
C ARG A 81 -11.64 19.42 -40.13
N LEU A 82 -11.13 18.26 -40.53
CA LEU A 82 -10.87 17.92 -41.92
C LEU A 82 -12.16 17.75 -42.73
N GLU A 83 -13.17 17.10 -42.17
CA GLU A 83 -14.50 16.94 -42.77
C GLU A 83 -15.16 18.31 -43.00
N ASN A 84 -15.16 19.19 -41.99
CA ASN A 84 -15.73 20.53 -42.11
C ASN A 84 -14.98 21.43 -43.11
N LYS A 85 -13.69 21.17 -43.39
CA LYS A 85 -12.91 21.90 -44.42
C LYS A 85 -13.19 21.43 -45.85
N LYS A 86 -13.68 20.21 -46.05
CA LYS A 86 -14.02 19.67 -47.39
C LYS A 86 -15.41 20.06 -47.88
N VAL A 87 -16.24 20.62 -47.00
CA VAL A 87 -17.62 21.03 -47.27
C VAL A 87 -17.70 22.49 -47.76
N PHE A 88 -16.58 23.23 -47.77
CA PHE A 88 -16.44 24.56 -48.37
C PHE A 88 -15.70 24.51 -49.71
#